data_AF-A0A529ZGD5-F1
#
_entry.id   AF-A0A529ZGD5-F1
#
_cell.length_a   1.000
_cell.length_b   1.000
_cell.length_c   1.000
_cell.angle_alpha   90.00
_cell.angle_beta   90.00
_cell.angle_gamma   90.00
#
_symmetry.space_group_name_H-M   'P 1'
#
loop_
_entity.id
_entity.type
_entity.pdbx_description
1 polymer ?
#
loop_
_entity_poly.entity_id
_entity_poly.type
_entity_poly.pdbx_seq_one_letter_code
_entity_poly.pdbx_strand_id
1 'polypeptide(L)'
;VGEVEFADSGLRSVDDPSRYERFASIFRRSGRDEISVTGESGAPLEMLKFSMHSTSAIFCQLRVSEVTGEIRIDRLVGAFDCGRILNAKTATSQFKGGMIMGLGMALTEETLLDERSGRIMSTSLADYHVPVHLDVPEIDVLWT
;
A
#
# COMPACT_ATOMS: atom_id res chain seq x y z
N VAL A 1 7.63 23.11 -24.52
CA VAL A 1 7.46 21.91 -23.67
C VAL A 1 8.57 20.96 -24.07
N GLY A 2 9.55 20.79 -23.17
CA GLY A 2 10.69 19.85 -23.19
C GLY A 2 11.47 19.66 -24.49
N GLU A 3 12.50 20.48 -24.76
CA GLU A 3 13.52 20.17 -25.79
C GLU A 3 14.39 18.95 -25.42
N VAL A 4 14.29 18.49 -24.17
CA VAL A 4 15.10 17.41 -23.59
C VAL A 4 14.26 16.46 -22.72
N GLU A 5 14.69 15.21 -22.66
CA GLU A 5 14.12 14.12 -21.85
C GLU A 5 15.20 13.41 -21.03
N PHE A 6 14.79 12.66 -20.01
CA PHE A 6 15.69 11.84 -19.21
C PHE A 6 16.03 10.53 -19.92
N ALA A 7 17.32 10.22 -20.06
CA ALA A 7 17.79 8.96 -20.63
C ALA A 7 19.11 8.54 -19.97
N ASP A 8 19.29 7.25 -19.68
CA ASP A 8 20.58 6.65 -19.29
C ASP A 8 21.45 7.47 -18.31
N SER A 9 20.87 7.97 -17.22
CA SER A 9 21.55 8.84 -16.24
C SER A 9 22.08 10.16 -16.85
N GLY A 10 21.31 10.76 -17.76
CA GLY A 10 21.58 12.02 -18.42
C GLY A 10 20.35 12.67 -19.04
N LEU A 11 20.59 13.68 -19.88
CA LEU A 11 19.58 14.37 -20.67
C LEU A 11 19.83 14.13 -22.16
N ARG A 12 18.77 13.87 -22.91
CA ARG A 12 18.79 13.65 -24.36
C ARG A 12 17.84 14.64 -25.03
N SER A 13 18.20 15.17 -26.21
CA SER A 13 17.26 15.99 -26.99
C SER A 13 16.14 15.14 -27.57
N VAL A 14 14.91 15.66 -27.51
CA VAL A 14 13.73 15.00 -28.08
C VAL A 14 13.77 15.02 -29.61
N ASP A 15 14.28 16.11 -30.22
CA ASP A 15 14.33 16.28 -31.68
C ASP A 15 15.53 15.57 -32.33
N ASP A 16 16.63 15.43 -31.60
CA ASP A 16 17.84 14.77 -32.06
C ASP A 16 18.42 13.84 -30.97
N PRO A 17 18.06 12.55 -30.97
CA PRO A 17 18.52 11.59 -29.97
C PRO A 17 20.03 11.40 -29.90
N SER A 18 20.79 11.83 -30.92
CA SER A 18 22.26 11.80 -30.91
C SER A 18 22.85 12.85 -29.97
N ARG A 19 22.09 13.92 -29.66
CA ARG A 19 22.46 14.94 -28.70
C ARG A 19 22.09 14.49 -27.30
N TYR A 20 23.07 13.89 -26.63
CA TYR A 20 22.94 13.35 -25.29
C TYR A 20 24.10 13.80 -24.40
N GLU A 21 23.81 14.03 -23.12
CA GLU A 21 24.83 14.27 -22.13
C GLU A 21 24.51 13.65 -20.76
N ARG A 22 25.51 13.00 -20.16
CA ARG A 22 25.43 12.42 -18.81
C ARG A 22 25.33 13.50 -17.74
N PHE A 23 24.56 13.23 -16.68
CA PHE A 23 24.48 14.13 -15.53
C PHE A 23 25.84 14.45 -14.92
N ALA A 24 26.75 13.48 -14.86
CA ALA A 24 28.10 13.68 -14.34
C ALA A 24 28.91 14.73 -15.16
N SER A 25 28.76 14.75 -16.48
CA SER A 25 29.42 15.72 -17.35
C SER A 25 28.81 17.12 -17.19
N ILE A 26 27.47 17.19 -17.14
CA ILE A 26 26.73 18.43 -16.90
C ILE A 26 27.14 19.03 -15.55
N PHE A 27 27.18 18.20 -14.52
CA PHE A 27 27.57 18.62 -13.17
C PHE A 27 29.02 19.11 -13.13
N ARG A 28 29.97 18.35 -13.70
CA ARG A 28 31.38 18.76 -13.77
C ARG A 28 31.56 20.09 -14.52
N ARG A 29 30.88 20.26 -15.65
CA ARG A 29 30.94 21.50 -16.44
C ARG A 29 30.30 22.68 -15.72
N SER A 30 29.34 22.44 -14.83
CA SER A 30 28.74 23.50 -14.01
C SER A 30 29.74 24.18 -13.07
N GLY A 31 30.88 23.53 -12.80
CA GLY A 31 31.92 24.05 -11.90
C GLY A 31 31.45 24.14 -10.44
N ARG A 32 30.36 23.48 -10.08
CA ARG A 32 29.81 23.44 -8.72
C ARG A 32 30.31 22.21 -7.99
N ASP A 33 30.56 22.37 -6.69
CA ASP A 33 30.94 21.25 -5.81
C ASP A 33 29.70 20.45 -5.34
N GLU A 34 28.53 21.08 -5.31
CA GLU A 34 27.26 20.47 -4.89
C GLU A 34 26.06 21.08 -5.65
N ILE A 35 25.01 20.28 -5.85
CA ILE A 35 23.66 20.76 -6.17
C ILE A 35 22.72 20.30 -5.06
N SER A 36 22.06 21.26 -4.42
CA SER A 36 20.97 21.01 -3.47
C SER A 36 19.74 21.77 -3.93
N VAL A 37 18.58 21.10 -3.85
CA VAL A 37 17.28 21.65 -4.22
C VAL A 37 16.28 21.24 -3.16
N THR A 38 15.57 22.21 -2.61
CA THR A 38 14.44 21.97 -1.70
C THR A 38 13.14 22.08 -2.50
N GLY A 39 12.32 21.05 -2.42
CA GLY A 39 10.97 21.04 -2.98
C GLY A 39 9.94 20.96 -1.85
N GLU A 40 8.82 21.66 -2.02
CA GLU A 40 7.65 21.59 -1.16
C GLU A 40 6.44 21.15 -1.99
N SER A 41 5.56 20.33 -1.43
CA SER A 41 4.26 20.04 -2.03
C SER A 41 3.16 20.26 -0.99
N GLY A 42 2.15 21.06 -1.36
CA GLY A 42 0.91 21.18 -0.59
C GLY A 42 -0.12 20.11 -0.99
N ALA A 43 -1.26 20.11 -0.30
CA ALA A 43 -2.40 19.30 -0.72
C ALA A 43 -2.83 19.70 -2.16
N PRO A 44 -3.12 18.73 -3.04
CA PRO A 44 -3.56 19.03 -4.40
C PRO A 44 -4.81 19.93 -4.39
N LEU A 45 -4.75 21.08 -5.05
CA LEU A 45 -5.89 22.00 -5.16
C LEU A 45 -7.13 21.34 -5.79
N GLU A 46 -6.91 20.29 -6.59
CA GLU A 46 -7.96 19.48 -7.22
C GLU A 46 -8.86 18.79 -6.20
N MET A 47 -8.38 18.50 -4.98
CA MET A 47 -9.19 17.94 -3.89
C MET A 47 -10.30 18.90 -3.42
N LEU A 48 -10.21 20.20 -3.73
CA LEU A 48 -11.29 21.16 -3.46
C LEU A 48 -12.45 21.03 -4.45
N LYS A 49 -12.21 20.44 -5.62
CA LYS A 49 -13.19 20.31 -6.71
C LYS A 49 -13.67 18.89 -6.91
N PHE A 50 -12.81 17.91 -6.65
CA PHE A 50 -13.08 16.49 -6.89
C PHE A 50 -12.89 15.67 -5.62
N SER A 51 -13.77 14.69 -5.46
CA SER A 51 -13.71 13.68 -4.40
C SER A 51 -12.76 12.59 -4.85
N MET A 52 -11.53 12.61 -4.32
CA MET A 52 -10.48 11.63 -4.61
C MET A 52 -10.47 10.56 -3.53
N HIS A 53 -10.84 9.33 -3.90
CA HIS A 53 -10.84 8.20 -2.99
C HIS A 53 -10.23 6.98 -3.66
N SER A 54 -9.58 6.15 -2.86
CA SER A 54 -9.33 4.77 -3.25
C SER A 54 -10.59 3.96 -3.02
N THR A 55 -10.86 3.02 -3.92
CA THR A 55 -12.00 2.10 -3.80
C THR A 55 -11.50 0.67 -3.83
N SER A 56 -12.28 -0.24 -3.24
CA SER A 56 -11.95 -1.66 -3.30
C SER A 56 -13.21 -2.52 -3.23
N ALA A 57 -13.10 -3.73 -3.77
CA ALA A 57 -14.07 -4.79 -3.63
C ALA A 57 -13.35 -6.03 -3.10
N ILE A 58 -13.81 -6.56 -1.97
CA ILE A 58 -13.19 -7.70 -1.30
C ILE A 58 -14.21 -8.84 -1.25
N PHE A 59 -13.79 -10.02 -1.70
CA PHE A 59 -14.58 -11.24 -1.70
C PHE A 59 -13.89 -12.27 -0.82
N CYS A 60 -14.68 -12.94 0.01
CA CYS A 60 -14.23 -13.96 0.95
C CYS A 60 -15.04 -15.23 0.74
N GLN A 61 -14.35 -16.35 0.53
CA GLN A 61 -14.94 -17.68 0.58
C GLN A 61 -14.58 -18.30 1.93
N LEU A 62 -15.59 -18.77 2.65
CA LEU A 62 -15.42 -19.38 3.96
C LEU A 62 -16.28 -20.63 4.11
N ARG A 63 -15.92 -21.46 5.08
CA ARG A 63 -16.68 -22.61 5.55
C ARG A 63 -16.96 -22.46 7.04
N VAL A 64 -18.10 -22.97 7.46
CA VAL A 64 -18.49 -23.01 8.87
C VAL A 64 -18.72 -24.45 9.27
N SER A 65 -18.13 -24.87 10.38
CA SER A 65 -18.38 -26.18 10.96
C SER A 65 -19.80 -26.24 11.53
N GLU A 66 -20.62 -27.18 11.06
CA GLU A 66 -21.98 -27.37 11.56
C GLU A 66 -22.03 -27.82 13.03
N VAL A 67 -20.95 -28.43 13.53
CA VAL A 67 -20.87 -28.97 14.89
C VAL A 67 -20.33 -27.92 15.87
N THR A 68 -19.31 -27.16 15.49
CA THR A 68 -18.59 -26.25 16.40
C THR A 68 -18.87 -24.77 16.13
N GLY A 69 -19.44 -24.43 14.98
CA GLY A 69 -19.56 -23.04 14.52
C GLY A 69 -18.23 -22.40 14.09
N GLU A 70 -17.11 -23.14 14.12
CA GLU A 70 -15.79 -22.63 13.72
C GLU A 70 -15.80 -22.20 12.25
N ILE A 71 -15.34 -20.98 12.00
CA ILE A 71 -15.21 -20.40 10.66
C ILE A 71 -13.77 -20.63 10.17
N ARG A 72 -13.62 -21.13 8.95
CA ARG A 72 -12.33 -21.20 8.24
C ARG A 72 -12.42 -20.51 6.90
N ILE A 73 -11.42 -19.68 6.60
CA ILE A 73 -11.34 -19.00 5.31
C ILE A 73 -10.62 -19.89 4.31
N ASP A 74 -11.21 -20.05 3.13
CA ASP A 74 -10.65 -20.85 2.04
C ASP A 74 -9.92 -19.98 1.03
N ARG A 75 -10.46 -18.79 0.74
CA ARG A 75 -9.92 -17.88 -0.27
C ARG A 75 -10.30 -16.45 0.02
N LEU A 76 -9.34 -15.55 -0.21
CA LEU A 76 -9.54 -14.10 -0.14
C LEU A 76 -9.10 -13.47 -1.46
N VAL A 77 -9.97 -12.66 -2.05
CA VAL A 77 -9.70 -11.92 -3.28
C VAL A 77 -10.04 -10.45 -3.07
N GLY A 78 -9.09 -9.56 -3.34
CA GLY A 78 -9.31 -8.11 -3.28
C GLY A 78 -9.01 -7.45 -4.62
N ALA A 79 -9.93 -6.62 -5.10
CA ALA A 79 -9.73 -5.72 -6.23
C ALA A 79 -9.65 -4.27 -5.74
N PHE A 80 -8.59 -3.54 -6.11
CA PHE A 80 -8.31 -2.20 -5.60
C PHE A 80 -8.12 -1.19 -6.73
N ASP A 81 -8.72 -0.01 -6.58
CA ASP A 81 -8.40 1.18 -7.37
C ASP A 81 -7.80 2.22 -6.42
N CYS A 82 -6.51 2.47 -6.59
CA CYS A 82 -5.74 3.42 -5.79
C CYS A 82 -5.06 4.49 -6.67
N GLY A 83 -5.50 4.65 -7.92
CA GLY A 83 -4.80 5.45 -8.91
C GLY A 83 -3.43 4.84 -9.27
N ARG A 84 -2.42 5.68 -9.51
CA ARG A 84 -1.14 5.22 -10.04
C ARG A 84 -0.30 4.48 -8.99
N ILE A 85 -0.18 3.17 -9.15
CA ILE A 85 0.73 2.35 -8.35
C ILE A 85 2.20 2.67 -8.70
N LEU A 86 2.94 3.20 -7.73
CA LEU A 86 4.37 3.54 -7.91
C LEU A 86 5.28 2.32 -7.78
N ASN A 87 4.93 1.38 -6.90
CA ASN A 87 5.67 0.14 -6.69
C ASN A 87 4.69 -1.02 -6.46
N ALA A 88 4.60 -1.91 -7.44
CA ALA A 88 3.67 -3.04 -7.42
C ALA A 88 3.89 -3.98 -6.22
N LYS A 89 5.14 -4.22 -5.82
CA LYS A 89 5.47 -5.12 -4.71
C LYS A 89 4.99 -4.53 -3.39
N THR A 90 5.32 -3.27 -3.11
CA THR A 90 4.91 -2.61 -1.87
C THR A 90 3.39 -2.45 -1.79
N ALA A 91 2.74 -2.07 -2.90
CA ALA A 91 1.29 -1.97 -2.95
C ALA A 91 0.60 -3.32 -2.65
N THR A 92 1.06 -4.39 -3.30
CA THR A 92 0.54 -5.75 -3.06
C THR A 92 0.69 -6.17 -1.59
N SER A 93 1.84 -5.86 -0.97
CA SER A 93 2.05 -6.14 0.45
C SER A 93 1.08 -5.36 1.36
N GLN A 94 0.78 -4.09 1.04
CA GLN A 94 -0.17 -3.28 1.81
C GLN A 94 -1.60 -3.82 1.68
N PHE A 95 -2.03 -4.17 0.47
CA PHE A 95 -3.34 -4.77 0.24
C PHE A 95 -3.52 -6.07 1.03
N LYS A 96 -2.52 -6.97 0.98
CA LYS A 96 -2.55 -8.21 1.76
C LYS A 96 -2.59 -7.94 3.27
N GLY A 97 -1.76 -7.02 3.76
CA GLY A 97 -1.73 -6.64 5.17
C GLY A 97 -3.09 -6.14 5.67
N GLY A 98 -3.71 -5.22 4.93
CA GLY A 98 -5.03 -4.68 5.27
C GLY A 98 -6.12 -5.74 5.28
N MET A 99 -6.10 -6.67 4.32
CA MET A 99 -7.05 -7.80 4.29
C MET A 99 -6.86 -8.75 5.49
N ILE A 100 -5.62 -9.01 5.91
CA ILE A 100 -5.33 -9.84 7.09
C ILE A 100 -5.81 -9.15 8.37
N MET A 101 -5.58 -7.84 8.52
CA MET A 101 -6.12 -7.08 9.65
C MET A 101 -7.65 -7.10 9.67
N GLY A 102 -8.29 -6.93 8.50
CA GLY A 102 -9.74 -7.04 8.37
C GLY A 102 -10.27 -8.42 8.76
N LEU A 103 -9.53 -9.48 8.45
CA LEU A 103 -9.85 -10.84 8.85
C LEU A 103 -9.81 -11.00 10.38
N GLY A 104 -8.76 -10.49 11.04
CA GLY A 104 -8.64 -10.50 12.49
C GLY A 104 -9.80 -9.79 13.17
N MET A 105 -10.08 -8.55 12.75
CA MET A 105 -11.22 -7.77 13.24
C MET A 105 -12.56 -8.48 13.07
N ALA A 106 -12.73 -9.27 12.01
CA ALA A 106 -14.00 -9.94 11.74
C ALA A 106 -14.20 -11.23 12.55
N LEU A 107 -13.13 -11.94 12.90
CA LEU A 107 -13.23 -13.31 13.44
C LEU A 107 -12.71 -13.48 14.86
N THR A 108 -11.65 -12.77 15.25
CA THR A 108 -10.86 -13.15 16.43
C THR A 108 -10.52 -11.99 17.36
N GLU A 109 -10.37 -10.78 16.83
CA GLU A 109 -9.96 -9.62 17.60
C GLU A 109 -11.15 -9.03 18.38
N GLU A 110 -11.08 -9.09 19.71
CA GLU A 110 -12.07 -8.49 20.59
C GLU A 110 -11.40 -7.90 21.83
N THR A 111 -11.74 -6.65 22.18
CA THR A 111 -11.30 -6.04 23.44
C THR A 111 -12.36 -6.25 24.50
N LEU A 112 -12.09 -7.17 25.41
CA LEU A 112 -13.01 -7.49 26.51
C LEU A 112 -12.76 -6.56 27.70
N LEU A 113 -13.84 -6.02 28.27
CA LEU A 113 -13.83 -5.16 29.45
C LEU A 113 -14.54 -5.86 30.61
N ASP A 114 -13.91 -5.88 31.79
CA ASP A 114 -14.58 -6.26 33.03
C ASP A 114 -15.55 -5.15 33.46
N GLU A 115 -16.86 -5.40 33.37
CA GLU A 115 -17.91 -4.44 33.71
C GLU A 115 -17.83 -3.93 35.16
N ARG A 116 -17.25 -4.70 36.07
CA ARG A 116 -17.19 -4.33 37.50
C ARG A 116 -16.04 -3.39 37.81
N SER A 117 -14.89 -3.59 37.16
CA SER A 117 -13.65 -2.87 37.46
C SER A 117 -13.20 -1.92 36.35
N GLY A 118 -13.80 -2.01 35.16
CA GLY A 118 -13.41 -1.28 33.96
C GLY A 118 -12.08 -1.74 33.35
N ARG A 119 -11.52 -2.87 33.81
CA ARG A 119 -10.23 -3.37 33.32
C ARG A 119 -10.37 -4.05 31.97
N ILE A 120 -9.41 -3.78 31.08
CA ILE A 120 -9.25 -4.58 29.85
C ILE A 120 -8.76 -5.97 30.25
N MET A 121 -9.44 -7.01 29.75
CA MET A 121 -9.12 -8.40 30.05
C MET A 121 -8.18 -9.01 28.98
N SER A 122 -8.30 -8.56 27.73
CA SER A 122 -7.49 -9.00 26.59
C SER A 122 -6.16 -8.22 26.50
N THR A 123 -5.30 -8.32 27.52
CA THR A 123 -4.09 -7.49 27.65
C THR A 123 -2.81 -8.14 27.12
N SER A 124 -2.91 -9.37 26.62
CA SER A 124 -1.79 -10.11 26.03
C SER A 124 -2.17 -10.66 24.66
N LEU A 125 -1.18 -11.00 23.82
CA LEU A 125 -1.43 -11.66 22.53
C LEU A 125 -1.92 -13.11 22.67
N ALA A 126 -1.87 -13.69 23.87
CA ALA A 126 -2.52 -14.97 24.14
C ALA A 126 -4.04 -14.82 24.29
N ASP A 127 -4.49 -13.67 24.81
CA ASP A 127 -5.91 -13.37 25.06
C ASP A 127 -6.55 -12.57 23.92
N TYR A 128 -5.79 -11.68 23.28
CA TYR A 128 -6.20 -10.91 22.11
C TYR A 128 -5.68 -11.59 20.85
N HIS A 129 -6.53 -12.43 20.25
CA HIS A 129 -6.12 -13.33 19.18
C HIS A 129 -6.02 -12.58 17.85
N VAL A 130 -4.79 -12.25 17.46
CA VAL A 130 -4.47 -11.77 16.11
C VAL A 130 -4.31 -12.95 15.16
N PRO A 131 -4.66 -12.82 13.86
CA PRO A 131 -4.49 -13.90 12.89
C PRO A 131 -3.05 -14.40 12.82
N VAL A 132 -2.88 -15.72 12.90
CA VAL A 132 -1.60 -16.38 12.67
C VAL A 132 -1.48 -16.89 11.24
N HIS A 133 -0.30 -17.37 10.85
CA HIS A 133 -0.06 -17.81 9.47
C HIS A 133 -1.00 -18.93 9.00
N LEU A 134 -1.49 -19.76 9.93
CA LEU A 134 -2.43 -20.84 9.61
C LEU A 134 -3.86 -20.35 9.31
N ASP A 135 -4.23 -19.17 9.83
CA ASP A 135 -5.57 -18.60 9.65
C ASP A 135 -5.71 -17.87 8.31
N VAL A 136 -4.58 -17.52 7.69
CA VAL A 136 -4.52 -16.71 6.47
C VAL A 136 -4.35 -17.64 5.26
N PRO A 137 -5.38 -17.76 4.39
CA PRO A 137 -5.25 -18.54 3.16
C PRO A 137 -4.44 -17.77 2.11
N GLU A 138 -4.35 -18.32 0.90
CA GLU A 138 -3.84 -17.57 -0.24
C GLU A 138 -4.70 -16.32 -0.51
N ILE A 139 -4.04 -15.18 -0.67
CA ILE A 139 -4.67 -13.88 -0.95
C ILE A 139 -4.33 -13.45 -2.38
N ASP A 140 -5.37 -13.37 -3.20
CA ASP A 140 -5.32 -12.83 -4.56
C ASP A 140 -5.59 -11.32 -4.52
N VAL A 141 -4.73 -10.56 -5.20
CA VAL A 141 -4.82 -9.10 -5.25
C VAL A 141 -4.83 -8.65 -6.70
N LEU A 142 -5.88 -7.93 -7.07
CA LEU A 142 -6.07 -7.29 -8.36
C LEU A 142 -6.05 -5.78 -8.15
N TRP A 143 -5.41 -5.05 -9.05
CA TRP A 143 -5.46 -3.59 -9.04
C TRP A 143 -5.39 -3.05 -10.47
N THR A 144 -5.94 -1.86 -10.67
CA THR A 144 -5.93 -1.11 -11.93
C THR A 144 -4.92 0.03 -11.88
#